data_AF-A0A329SSA1-F1
#
_entry.id   AF-A0A329SSA1-F1
#
_cell.length_a   1.000
_cell.length_b   1.000
_cell.length_c   1.000
_cell.angle_alpha   90.00
_cell.angle_beta   90.00
_cell.angle_gamma   90.00
#
_symmetry.space_group_name_H-M   'P 1'
#
loop_
_entity.id
_entity.type
_entity.pdbx_description
1 polymer ?
#
loop_
_entity_poly.entity_id
_entity_poly.type
_entity_poly.pdbx_seq_one_letter_code
_entity_poly.pdbx_strand_id
1 'polypeptide(L)'
;MHISFLLFLAATALVASVNTLHIEADTEATSLRSIKTAVDDGVAEKRGGFYYKFDFNLLDNIFHSLSERFQRMRKEPEHLRTIFACWKSGIETSNEAVQFMRLQGLSDKAITQFKAAYKAYLLHHG
;
A
#
# COMPACT_ATOMS: atom_id res chain seq x y z
N MET A 1 24.41 -9.71 39.76
CA MET A 1 24.63 -9.85 38.32
C MET A 1 24.40 -8.49 37.68
N HIS A 2 25.46 -7.91 37.11
CA HIS A 2 25.38 -6.75 36.24
C HIS A 2 24.63 -7.10 34.95
N ILE A 3 23.86 -6.16 34.39
CA ILE A 3 23.94 -5.69 32.99
C ILE A 3 23.21 -4.35 32.92
N SER A 4 23.96 -3.32 32.57
CA SER A 4 23.49 -1.97 32.22
C SER A 4 22.65 -2.00 30.95
N PHE A 5 21.56 -1.23 30.90
CA PHE A 5 21.00 -0.80 29.61
C PHE A 5 20.80 0.71 29.60
N LEU A 6 21.39 1.29 28.56
CA LEU A 6 21.61 2.69 28.30
C LEU A 6 20.29 3.40 27.94
N LEU A 7 20.13 4.60 28.51
CA LEU A 7 19.24 5.65 28.04
C LEU A 7 19.57 6.03 26.60
N PHE A 8 18.56 6.08 25.71
CA PHE A 8 18.43 7.09 24.65
C PHE A 8 17.09 6.93 23.91
N LEU A 9 16.19 7.93 23.98
CA LEU A 9 15.37 8.26 22.81
C LEU A 9 14.91 9.72 22.87
N ALA A 10 15.18 10.41 21.76
CA ALA A 10 15.27 11.85 21.62
C ALA A 10 13.92 12.58 21.65
N ALA A 11 13.93 13.78 22.25
CA ALA A 11 12.85 14.75 22.12
C ALA A 11 12.85 15.33 20.69
N THR A 12 11.76 15.15 19.95
CA THR A 12 11.56 15.84 18.67
C THR A 12 10.96 17.21 18.94
N ALA A 13 11.78 18.26 18.88
CA ALA A 13 11.30 19.64 18.79
C ALA A 13 10.80 19.89 17.36
N LEU A 14 9.53 20.22 17.22
CA LEU A 14 8.91 20.57 15.95
C LEU A 14 9.20 22.05 15.66
N VAL A 15 10.23 22.32 14.86
CA VAL A 15 10.52 23.68 14.37
C VAL A 15 9.53 23.99 13.25
N ALA A 16 8.53 24.82 13.55
CA ALA A 16 7.70 25.45 12.53
C ALA A 16 8.48 26.61 11.91
N SER A 17 9.13 26.40 10.77
CA SER A 17 9.67 27.50 9.96
C SER A 17 8.57 27.99 9.01
N VAL A 18 7.84 29.02 9.44
CA VAL A 18 7.04 29.86 8.55
C VAL A 18 8.03 30.79 7.84
N ASN A 19 8.41 30.45 6.60
CA ASN A 19 9.12 31.39 5.75
C ASN A 19 8.12 32.37 5.13
N THR A 20 7.85 33.48 5.82
CA THR A 20 7.37 34.70 5.15
C THR A 20 8.57 35.37 4.49
N LEU A 21 8.85 35.01 3.24
CA LEU A 21 9.79 35.75 2.40
C LEU A 21 8.97 36.72 1.54
N HIS A 22 8.85 37.93 2.07
CA HIS A 22 8.37 39.11 1.37
C HIS A 22 9.40 39.48 0.31
N ILE A 23 9.03 39.33 -0.97
CA ILE A 23 9.68 40.03 -2.09
C ILE A 23 8.59 40.69 -2.93
N GLU A 24 8.84 41.97 -3.13
CA GLU A 24 8.03 43.01 -3.73
C GLU A 24 8.07 42.95 -5.27
N ALA A 25 6.96 43.39 -5.86
CA ALA A 25 6.77 43.94 -7.21
C ALA A 25 7.14 43.13 -8.49
N ASP A 26 6.10 43.02 -9.30
CA ASP A 26 6.03 43.14 -10.76
C ASP A 26 6.27 41.93 -11.68
N THR A 27 5.21 41.72 -12.48
CA THR A 27 5.19 41.18 -13.85
C THR A 27 5.81 39.80 -14.11
N GLU A 28 4.97 38.77 -14.12
CA GLU A 28 4.74 37.96 -15.33
C GLU A 28 3.61 36.96 -15.05
N ALA A 29 2.52 37.07 -15.81
CA ALA A 29 1.46 36.07 -15.84
C ALA A 29 1.99 34.79 -16.49
N THR A 30 2.69 33.97 -15.72
CA THR A 30 3.00 32.59 -16.09
C THR A 30 1.76 31.75 -15.88
N SER A 31 0.99 31.64 -16.97
CA SER A 31 -0.19 30.79 -17.12
C SER A 31 0.09 29.36 -16.63
N LEU A 32 -0.37 29.05 -15.42
CA LEU A 32 -0.46 27.66 -14.96
C LEU A 32 -1.53 26.98 -15.80
N ARG A 33 -1.07 26.12 -16.71
CA ARG A 33 -1.89 25.22 -17.51
C ARG A 33 -2.87 24.49 -16.60
N SER A 34 -4.13 24.92 -16.63
CA SER A 34 -5.24 24.27 -15.95
C SER A 34 -5.34 22.82 -16.46
N ILE A 35 -5.00 21.86 -15.61
CA ILE A 35 -5.31 20.45 -15.88
C ILE A 35 -6.80 20.31 -15.66
N LYS A 36 -7.54 20.46 -16.75
CA LYS A 36 -8.95 20.10 -16.86
C LYS A 36 -9.06 18.63 -16.48
N THR A 37 -9.72 18.35 -15.36
CA THR A 37 -10.17 17.02 -14.98
C THR A 37 -11.08 16.50 -16.10
N ALA A 38 -10.50 15.73 -17.01
CA ALA A 38 -11.27 14.82 -17.83
C ALA A 38 -11.74 13.71 -16.89
N VAL A 39 -13.01 13.80 -16.49
CA VAL A 39 -13.80 12.61 -16.22
C VAL A 39 -13.85 11.88 -17.55
N ASP A 40 -12.97 10.90 -17.71
CA ASP A 40 -13.13 9.89 -18.75
C ASP A 40 -12.67 8.54 -18.22
N ASP A 41 -13.49 7.58 -18.60
CA ASP A 41 -13.62 6.22 -18.13
C ASP A 41 -12.40 5.38 -18.57
N GLY A 42 -12.05 4.37 -17.78
CA GLY A 42 -11.28 3.23 -18.30
C GLY A 42 -9.86 3.43 -18.85
N VAL A 43 -8.98 4.23 -18.23
CA VAL A 43 -7.52 4.13 -18.52
C VAL A 43 -6.91 2.94 -17.76
N ALA A 44 -7.40 1.73 -18.05
CA ALA A 44 -6.88 0.46 -17.53
C ALA A 44 -5.99 -0.28 -18.54
N GLU A 45 -5.68 0.30 -19.69
CA GLU A 45 -4.97 -0.41 -20.75
C GLU A 45 -3.78 0.39 -21.30
N LYS A 46 -2.63 0.40 -20.57
CA LYS A 46 -1.28 0.62 -21.14
C LYS A 46 -0.07 0.46 -20.20
N ARG A 47 -0.15 -0.39 -19.17
CA ARG A 47 1.04 -0.88 -18.44
C ARG A 47 0.77 -2.32 -18.07
N GLY A 48 1.41 -3.30 -18.73
CA GLY A 48 1.27 -4.75 -18.47
C GLY A 48 1.14 -5.07 -16.99
N GLY A 49 -0.11 -5.13 -16.54
CA GLY A 49 -0.45 -4.88 -15.16
C GLY A 49 -0.65 -6.19 -14.42
N PHE A 50 0.03 -6.43 -13.30
CA PHE A 50 -0.30 -7.59 -12.47
C PHE A 50 -1.74 -7.46 -11.97
N TYR A 51 -2.57 -8.39 -12.40
CA TYR A 51 -3.97 -8.53 -11.99
C TYR A 51 -4.18 -9.93 -11.43
N TYR A 52 -4.93 -10.05 -10.33
CA TYR A 52 -5.25 -11.32 -9.70
C TYR A 52 -6.72 -11.36 -9.33
N LYS A 53 -7.44 -12.38 -9.84
CA LYS A 53 -8.84 -12.59 -9.53
C LYS A 53 -8.98 -13.44 -8.27
N PHE A 54 -9.47 -12.84 -7.20
CA PHE A 54 -9.75 -13.56 -5.97
C PHE A 54 -11.08 -14.31 -6.03
N ASP A 55 -11.12 -15.51 -5.48
CA ASP A 55 -12.32 -16.33 -5.37
C ASP A 55 -12.83 -16.37 -3.92
N PHE A 56 -13.54 -15.31 -3.53
CA PHE A 56 -14.25 -15.23 -2.26
C PHE A 56 -15.74 -15.18 -2.53
N ASN A 57 -16.49 -16.13 -1.98
CA ASN A 57 -17.95 -16.08 -2.05
C ASN A 57 -18.48 -14.93 -1.19
N LEU A 58 -19.66 -14.39 -1.54
CA LEU A 58 -20.31 -13.31 -0.76
C LEU A 58 -20.45 -13.68 0.73
N LEU A 59 -20.69 -14.95 1.03
CA LEU A 59 -20.79 -15.47 2.40
C LEU A 59 -19.45 -15.46 3.15
N ASP A 60 -18.32 -15.63 2.46
CA ASP A 60 -16.98 -15.56 3.09
C ASP A 60 -16.70 -14.15 3.63
N ASN A 61 -17.25 -13.11 3.00
CA ASN A 61 -17.13 -11.72 3.47
C ASN A 61 -17.93 -11.45 4.75
N ILE A 62 -19.00 -12.20 4.97
CA ILE A 62 -19.94 -11.99 6.08
C ILE A 62 -19.47 -12.71 7.34
N PHE A 63 -18.95 -13.94 7.22
CA PHE A 63 -18.51 -14.73 8.38
C PHE A 63 -17.06 -14.48 8.80
N HIS A 64 -16.23 -13.93 7.91
CA HIS A 64 -14.83 -13.59 8.18
C HIS A 64 -14.51 -12.23 7.57
N SER A 65 -14.94 -11.15 8.25
CA SER A 65 -14.72 -9.80 7.75
C SER A 65 -13.21 -9.54 7.61
N LEU A 66 -12.73 -9.51 6.37
CA LEU A 66 -11.39 -9.02 6.08
C LEU A 66 -11.29 -7.58 6.56
N SER A 67 -10.15 -7.20 7.14
CA SER A 67 -9.89 -5.80 7.44
C SER A 67 -9.93 -4.97 6.16
N GLU A 68 -10.25 -3.68 6.29
CA GLU A 68 -10.45 -2.78 5.16
C GLU A 68 -9.30 -2.82 4.15
N ARG A 69 -8.06 -2.91 4.64
CA ARG A 69 -6.86 -3.04 3.80
C ARG A 69 -6.94 -4.24 2.86
N PHE A 70 -7.27 -5.42 3.38
CA PHE A 70 -7.37 -6.63 2.55
C PHE A 70 -8.62 -6.62 1.67
N GLN A 71 -9.70 -5.94 2.07
CA GLN A 71 -10.84 -5.72 1.17
C GLN A 71 -10.44 -4.85 -0.02
N ARG A 72 -9.67 -3.78 0.21
CA ARG A 72 -9.17 -2.91 -0.86
C ARG A 72 -8.21 -3.65 -1.78
N MET A 73 -7.33 -4.48 -1.24
CA MET A 73 -6.43 -5.32 -2.06
C MET A 73 -7.21 -6.24 -3.02
N ARG A 74 -8.44 -6.63 -2.71
CA ARG A 74 -9.26 -7.43 -3.62
C ARG A 74 -9.95 -6.61 -4.71
N LYS A 75 -10.37 -5.39 -4.37
CA LYS A 75 -11.18 -4.53 -5.25
C LYS A 75 -10.32 -3.66 -6.16
N GLU A 76 -9.17 -3.23 -5.65
CA GLU A 76 -8.26 -2.27 -6.28
C GLU A 76 -6.96 -3.00 -6.69
N PRO A 77 -6.77 -3.32 -7.97
CA PRO A 77 -5.58 -4.04 -8.43
C PRO A 77 -4.30 -3.23 -8.19
N GLU A 78 -4.33 -1.91 -8.32
CA GLU A 78 -3.17 -1.06 -8.03
C GLU A 78 -2.80 -1.08 -6.54
N HIS A 79 -3.79 -1.07 -5.63
CA HIS A 79 -3.54 -1.21 -4.20
C HIS A 79 -2.90 -2.57 -3.86
N LEU A 80 -3.40 -3.65 -4.47
CA LEU A 80 -2.81 -4.99 -4.35
C LEU A 80 -1.33 -4.97 -4.75
N ARG A 81 -1.02 -4.38 -5.90
CA ARG A 81 0.36 -4.30 -6.43
C ARG A 81 1.27 -3.51 -5.53
N THR A 82 0.83 -2.36 -5.02
CA THR A 82 1.62 -1.56 -4.07
C THR A 82 1.95 -2.36 -2.82
N ILE A 83 0.97 -3.03 -2.21
CA ILE A 83 1.21 -3.82 -1.01
C ILE A 83 2.14 -5.01 -1.29
N PHE A 84 1.95 -5.72 -2.40
CA PHE A 84 2.83 -6.81 -2.78
C PHE A 84 4.24 -6.37 -3.14
N ALA A 85 4.43 -5.16 -3.70
CA ALA A 85 5.74 -4.57 -3.88
C ALA A 85 6.43 -4.31 -2.53
N CYS A 86 5.70 -3.75 -1.56
CA CYS A 86 6.21 -3.58 -0.19
C CYS A 86 6.56 -4.92 0.47
N TRP A 87 5.72 -5.93 0.29
CA TRP A 87 6.02 -7.28 0.78
C TRP A 87 7.26 -7.85 0.10
N LYS A 88 7.42 -7.71 -1.22
CA LYS A 88 8.65 -8.19 -1.90
C LYS A 88 9.92 -7.58 -1.30
N SER A 89 9.86 -6.31 -0.85
CA SER A 89 11.00 -5.65 -0.20
C SER A 89 11.26 -6.03 1.26
N GLY A 90 10.30 -6.61 1.98
CA GLY A 90 10.44 -6.86 3.43
C GLY A 90 9.89 -8.20 3.96
N ILE A 91 9.25 -8.98 3.10
CA ILE A 91 8.61 -10.28 3.30
C ILE A 91 8.90 -11.09 2.03
N GLU A 92 10.13 -11.56 1.93
CA GLU A 92 10.70 -12.10 0.68
C GLU A 92 9.98 -13.38 0.25
N THR A 93 9.49 -14.17 1.21
CA THR A 93 8.88 -15.47 0.92
C THR A 93 7.37 -15.51 1.12
N SER A 94 6.69 -16.35 0.32
CA SER A 94 5.26 -16.61 0.49
C SER A 94 4.90 -17.27 1.84
N ASN A 95 5.86 -17.85 2.56
CA ASN A 95 5.63 -18.41 3.89
C ASN A 95 5.69 -17.34 4.99
N GLU A 96 6.60 -16.37 4.88
CA GLU A 96 6.60 -15.20 5.77
C GLU A 96 5.33 -14.37 5.59
N ALA A 97 4.86 -14.21 4.36
CA ALA A 97 3.60 -13.53 4.07
C ALA A 97 2.41 -14.22 4.75
N VAL A 98 2.40 -15.56 4.81
CA VAL A 98 1.37 -16.32 5.54
C VAL A 98 1.41 -16.00 7.04
N GLN A 99 2.60 -15.96 7.65
CA GLN A 99 2.71 -15.64 9.07
C GLN A 99 2.26 -14.21 9.35
N PHE A 100 2.62 -13.25 8.50
CA PHE A 100 2.11 -11.89 8.58
C PHE A 100 0.59 -11.86 8.50
N MET A 101 -0.03 -12.55 7.54
CA MET A 101 -1.49 -12.58 7.41
C MET A 101 -2.18 -13.21 8.62
N ARG A 102 -1.60 -14.25 9.24
CA ARG A 102 -2.11 -14.82 10.50
C ARG A 102 -2.07 -13.81 11.64
N LEU A 103 -0.99 -13.05 11.77
CA LEU A 103 -0.87 -11.98 12.77
C LEU A 103 -1.89 -10.86 12.55
N GLN A 104 -2.31 -10.63 11.30
CA GLN A 104 -3.39 -9.69 10.96
C GLN A 104 -4.80 -10.27 11.16
N GLY A 105 -4.92 -11.51 11.66
CA GLY A 105 -6.21 -12.15 11.97
C GLY A 105 -6.96 -12.68 10.74
N LEU A 106 -6.28 -12.93 9.62
CA LEU A 106 -6.95 -13.51 8.44
C LEU A 106 -7.33 -14.97 8.70
N SER A 107 -8.49 -15.36 8.18
CA SER A 107 -8.90 -16.77 8.15
C SER A 107 -8.01 -17.59 7.21
N ASP A 108 -7.85 -18.90 7.47
CA ASP A 108 -7.00 -19.78 6.66
C ASP A 108 -7.41 -19.79 5.17
N LYS A 109 -8.70 -19.65 4.88
CA LYS A 109 -9.21 -19.52 3.51
C LYS A 109 -8.72 -18.23 2.85
N ALA A 110 -8.81 -17.10 3.55
CA ALA A 110 -8.28 -15.83 3.05
C ALA A 110 -6.77 -15.89 2.84
N ILE A 111 -6.04 -16.45 3.81
CA ILE A 111 -4.60 -16.66 3.72
C ILE A 111 -4.25 -17.49 2.49
N THR A 112 -4.99 -18.55 2.19
CA THR A 112 -4.75 -19.41 1.02
C THR A 112 -4.86 -18.61 -0.28
N GLN A 113 -5.92 -17.81 -0.42
CA GLN A 113 -6.16 -16.96 -1.58
C GLN A 113 -5.07 -15.87 -1.73
N PHE A 114 -4.72 -15.15 -0.65
CA PHE A 114 -3.68 -14.12 -0.68
C PHE A 114 -2.27 -14.69 -0.86
N LYS A 115 -1.98 -15.89 -0.33
CA LYS A 115 -0.72 -16.58 -0.58
C LYS A 115 -0.57 -16.94 -2.06
N ALA A 116 -1.63 -17.46 -2.68
CA ALA A 116 -1.63 -17.77 -4.11
C ALA A 116 -1.43 -16.50 -4.96
N ALA A 117 -2.13 -15.42 -4.60
CA ALA A 117 -1.94 -14.11 -5.22
C ALA A 117 -0.51 -13.60 -5.12
N TYR A 118 0.10 -13.68 -3.93
CA TYR A 118 1.46 -13.21 -3.72
C TYR A 118 2.49 -14.08 -4.44
N LYS A 119 2.30 -15.40 -4.50
CA LYS A 119 3.14 -16.29 -5.33
C LYS A 119 3.08 -15.93 -6.81
N ALA A 120 1.88 -15.66 -7.33
CA ALA A 120 1.71 -15.22 -8.71
C ALA A 120 2.40 -13.87 -8.96
N TYR A 121 2.33 -12.96 -7.99
CA TYR A 121 3.03 -11.67 -8.07
C TYR A 121 4.55 -11.82 -8.13
N LEU A 122 5.12 -12.68 -7.27
CA LEU A 122 6.54 -12.99 -7.27
C LEU A 122 6.99 -13.63 -8.58
N LEU A 123 6.19 -14.52 -9.17
CA LEU A 123 6.49 -15.10 -10.48
C LEU A 123 6.47 -14.05 -11.61
N HIS A 124 5.55 -13.09 -11.55
CA HIS A 124 5.44 -12.02 -12.54
C HIS A 124 6.57 -10.98 -12.45
N HIS A 125 7.23 -10.84 -11.29
CA HIS A 125 8.26 -9.82 -11.04
C HIS A 125 9.60 -10.40 -10.57
N GLY A 126 9.78 -11.71 -10.67
CA GLY A 126 10.97 -12.46 -10.29
C GLY A 126 12.00 -12.50 -11.40
#